data_AF-A0ABD0PY43-F1
#
_entry.id   AF-A0ABD0PY43-F1
#
_cell.length_a   1.000
_cell.length_b   1.000
_cell.length_c   1.000
_cell.angle_alpha   90.00
_cell.angle_beta   90.00
_cell.angle_gamma   90.00
#
_symmetry.space_group_name_H-M   'P 1'
#
loop_
_entity.id
_entity.type
_entity.pdbx_description
1 polymer ?
#
loop_
_entity_poly.entity_id
_entity_poly.type
_entity_poly.pdbx_seq_one_letter_code
_entity_poly.pdbx_strand_id
1 'polypeptide(L)'
;RADSCNLSAERFRIFRAEKTYSVNGGKWYFELEVVTAGEMRVGWARPGCLPDLELGSDDQAFVFDGFKAQRWHQGNEHFGRSWQSGDVVGCMVDMNERTMMFTLNGEVLLDDSGSELAFKDFEVWE
;
A
#
# COMPACT_ATOMS: atom_id res chain seq x y z
N ARG A 1 -26.55 4.34 -32.20
CA ARG A 1 -25.20 4.05 -31.66
C ARG A 1 -25.19 4.71 -30.30
N ALA A 2 -25.57 3.96 -29.27
CA ALA A 2 -25.71 4.50 -27.92
C ALA A 2 -24.31 4.66 -27.33
N ASP A 3 -23.98 5.87 -26.88
CA ASP A 3 -22.76 6.16 -26.13
C ASP A 3 -22.81 5.39 -24.83
N SER A 4 -22.02 4.32 -24.78
CA SER A 4 -21.80 3.49 -23.60
C SER A 4 -21.08 4.34 -22.55
N CYS A 5 -21.87 4.89 -21.64
CA CYS A 5 -21.53 5.12 -20.24
C CYS A 5 -20.13 5.74 -19.99
N ASN A 6 -20.04 7.06 -20.20
CA ASN A 6 -19.21 7.92 -19.37
C ASN A 6 -19.76 7.91 -17.92
N LEU A 7 -19.70 6.76 -17.23
CA LEU A 7 -19.54 6.82 -15.78
C LEU A 7 -18.19 7.50 -15.59
N SER A 8 -18.20 8.66 -14.94
CA SER A 8 -17.02 9.42 -14.58
C SER A 8 -15.89 8.45 -14.22
N ALA A 9 -14.78 8.49 -14.97
CA ALA A 9 -13.55 7.84 -14.52
C ALA A 9 -13.27 8.43 -13.12
N GLU A 10 -13.63 7.70 -12.07
CA GLU A 10 -13.36 8.13 -10.70
C GLU A 10 -11.85 8.18 -10.59
N ARG A 11 -11.32 9.40 -10.67
CA ARG A 11 -9.89 9.63 -10.57
C ARG A 11 -9.51 9.37 -9.12
N PHE A 12 -8.81 8.27 -8.87
CA PHE A 12 -8.22 7.99 -7.56
C PHE A 12 -7.41 9.20 -7.10
N ARG A 13 -7.55 9.56 -5.82
CA ARG A 13 -6.74 10.60 -5.18
C ARG A 13 -5.62 9.93 -4.42
N ILE A 14 -4.39 10.31 -4.74
CA ILE A 14 -3.21 9.87 -3.98
C ILE A 14 -2.95 10.90 -2.87
N PHE A 15 -3.04 10.44 -1.63
CA PHE A 15 -2.63 11.21 -0.46
C PHE A 15 -1.23 10.75 -0.04
N ARG A 16 -0.32 11.70 0.15
CA ARG A 16 1.06 11.42 0.56
C ARG A 16 1.60 12.53 1.44
N ALA A 17 2.56 12.20 2.30
CA ALA A 17 3.34 13.18 3.04
C ALA A 17 4.23 14.03 2.12
N GLU A 18 4.77 15.13 2.66
CA GLU A 18 5.74 15.96 1.94
C GLU A 18 7.04 15.20 1.65
N LYS A 19 7.68 15.52 0.52
CA LYS A 19 8.91 14.84 0.08
C LYS A 19 10.06 15.02 1.07
N THR A 20 10.06 16.11 1.83
CA THR A 20 11.06 16.47 2.85
C THR A 20 11.07 15.53 4.05
N TYR A 21 10.00 14.76 4.27
CA TYR A 21 9.91 13.75 5.32
C TYR A 21 10.29 12.34 4.84
N SER A 22 10.90 12.20 3.67
CA SER A 22 11.40 10.90 3.20
C SER A 22 12.43 10.34 4.16
N VAL A 23 12.29 9.06 4.51
CA VAL A 23 13.19 8.34 5.40
C VAL A 23 14.12 7.44 4.59
N ASN A 24 15.42 7.44 4.90
CA ASN A 24 16.43 6.58 4.24
C ASN A 24 17.04 5.55 5.20
N GLY A 25 16.59 5.50 6.46
CA GLY A 25 17.12 4.60 7.48
C GLY A 25 16.19 4.48 8.68
N GLY A 26 16.44 3.47 9.52
CA GLY A 26 15.64 3.19 10.71
C GLY A 26 14.36 2.39 10.44
N LYS A 27 13.53 2.29 11.47
CA LYS A 27 12.26 1.54 11.46
C LYS A 27 11.12 2.51 11.68
N TRP A 28 10.10 2.43 10.84
CA TRP A 28 8.99 3.37 10.83
C TRP A 28 7.66 2.65 10.77
N TYR A 29 6.66 3.25 11.41
CA TYR A 29 5.32 2.71 11.56
C TYR A 29 4.30 3.84 11.49
N PHE A 30 3.19 3.62 10.79
CA PHE A 30 2.00 4.45 10.88
C PHE A 30 0.74 3.58 10.80
N GLU A 31 -0.38 4.15 11.24
CA GLU A 31 -1.70 3.52 11.21
C GLU A 31 -2.66 4.27 10.30
N LEU A 32 -3.59 3.54 9.69
CA LEU A 32 -4.72 4.07 8.95
C LEU A 32 -6.00 3.39 9.42
N GLU A 33 -6.96 4.19 9.89
CA GLU A 33 -8.31 3.73 10.22
C GLU A 33 -9.19 3.70 8.96
N VAL A 34 -9.80 2.55 8.70
CA VAL A 34 -10.73 2.33 7.59
C VAL A 34 -12.12 2.79 8.03
N VAL A 35 -12.45 4.06 7.85
CA VAL A 35 -13.78 4.58 8.21
C VAL A 35 -14.87 4.01 7.29
N THR A 36 -14.61 3.96 5.98
CA THR A 36 -15.52 3.38 4.98
C THR A 36 -14.78 2.28 4.24
N ALA A 37 -15.28 1.04 4.32
CA ALA A 37 -14.71 -0.06 3.55
C ALA A 37 -14.95 0.16 2.05
N GLY A 38 -13.88 0.12 1.27
CA GLY A 38 -13.90 0.30 -0.17
C GLY A 38 -12.50 0.17 -0.76
N GLU A 39 -12.40 0.29 -2.08
CA GLU A 39 -11.12 0.19 -2.79
C GLU A 39 -10.20 1.35 -2.40
N MET A 40 -9.18 1.02 -1.60
CA MET A 40 -8.14 1.93 -1.15
C MET A 40 -6.83 1.15 -1.12
N ARG A 41 -5.71 1.86 -1.28
CA ARG A 41 -4.38 1.29 -1.19
C ARG A 41 -3.54 2.10 -0.22
N VAL A 42 -2.92 1.43 0.74
CA VAL A 42 -2.14 2.06 1.80
C VAL A 42 -0.77 1.41 1.91
N GLY A 43 0.28 2.19 2.14
CA GLY A 43 1.63 1.68 2.30
C GLY A 43 2.66 2.77 2.06
N TRP A 44 3.80 2.36 1.53
CA TRP A 44 4.96 3.23 1.33
C TRP A 44 5.17 3.51 -0.16
N ALA A 45 5.59 4.74 -0.47
CA ALA A 45 5.89 5.13 -1.84
C ALA A 45 7.16 5.99 -1.87
N ARG A 46 7.93 5.81 -2.95
CA ARG A 46 9.08 6.65 -3.28
C ARG A 46 8.61 8.07 -3.63
N PRO A 47 9.43 9.11 -3.41
CA PRO A 47 9.10 10.48 -3.80
C PRO A 47 8.85 10.69 -5.31
N GLY A 48 9.24 9.72 -6.14
CA GLY A 48 9.02 9.69 -7.59
C GLY A 48 7.65 9.20 -8.04
N CYS A 49 6.82 8.69 -7.12
CA CYS A 49 5.46 8.23 -7.43
C CYS A 49 4.63 9.34 -8.10
N LEU A 50 4.14 9.05 -9.30
CA LEU A 50 3.41 10.00 -10.13
C LEU A 50 1.89 9.91 -9.88
N PRO A 51 1.16 11.04 -9.88
CA PRO A 51 -0.26 11.07 -9.54
C PRO A 51 -1.20 10.58 -10.66
N ASP A 52 -0.68 10.37 -11.87
CA ASP A 52 -1.40 9.93 -13.06
C ASP A 52 -1.28 8.43 -13.34
N LEU A 53 -0.40 7.74 -12.60
CA LEU A 53 -0.28 6.28 -12.62
C LEU A 53 -1.10 5.66 -11.48
N GLU A 54 -1.54 4.43 -11.71
CA GLU A 54 -2.27 3.67 -10.69
C GLU A 54 -1.31 3.28 -9.55
N LEU A 55 -1.72 3.50 -8.30
CA LEU A 55 -0.82 3.30 -7.16
C LEU A 55 -0.39 1.82 -7.04
N GLY A 56 0.91 1.56 -7.22
CA GLY A 56 1.49 0.21 -7.22
C GLY A 56 1.52 -0.49 -8.58
N SER A 57 1.13 0.18 -9.67
CA SER A 57 1.30 -0.36 -11.03
C SER A 57 2.73 -0.28 -11.55
N ASP A 58 3.55 0.57 -10.94
CA ASP A 58 4.97 0.77 -11.26
C ASP A 58 5.86 0.36 -10.09
N ASP A 59 7.16 0.68 -10.17
CA ASP A 59 8.17 0.39 -9.16
C ASP A 59 8.23 1.45 -8.03
N GLN A 60 7.38 2.48 -8.08
CA GLN A 60 7.46 3.62 -7.15
C GLN A 60 6.68 3.40 -5.86
N ALA A 61 5.78 2.42 -5.78
CA ALA A 61 4.94 2.20 -4.61
C ALA A 61 4.88 0.73 -4.18
N PHE A 62 4.73 0.53 -2.88
CA PHE A 62 4.61 -0.74 -2.19
C PHE A 62 3.39 -0.63 -1.26
N VAL A 63 2.24 -1.09 -1.73
CA VAL A 63 0.96 -0.81 -1.07
C VAL A 63 0.11 -2.06 -0.90
N PHE A 64 -0.77 -2.02 0.08
CA PHE A 64 -1.75 -3.05 0.38
C PHE A 64 -3.16 -2.54 0.07
N ASP A 65 -3.90 -3.31 -0.72
CA ASP A 65 -5.34 -3.19 -0.96
C ASP A 65 -6.07 -4.18 -0.04
N GLY A 66 -6.54 -3.69 1.10
CA GLY A 66 -7.30 -4.52 2.02
C GLY A 66 -8.76 -4.70 1.64
N PHE A 67 -9.26 -4.08 0.57
CA PHE A 67 -10.60 -4.43 0.07
C PHE A 67 -10.54 -5.75 -0.70
N LYS A 68 -9.51 -5.89 -1.55
CA LYS A 68 -9.27 -7.09 -2.38
C LYS A 68 -8.33 -8.11 -1.73
N ALA A 69 -7.74 -7.80 -0.58
CA ALA A 69 -6.70 -8.61 0.07
C ALA A 69 -5.52 -8.87 -0.89
N GLN A 70 -4.93 -7.79 -1.40
CA GLN A 70 -3.85 -7.84 -2.37
C GLN A 70 -2.71 -6.90 -1.98
N ARG A 71 -1.47 -7.32 -2.20
CA ARG A 71 -0.32 -6.43 -2.22
C ARG A 71 -0.04 -5.96 -3.65
N TRP A 72 0.42 -4.73 -3.80
CA TRP A 72 0.67 -4.10 -5.08
C TRP A 72 2.09 -3.51 -5.15
N HIS A 73 2.84 -3.98 -6.14
CA HIS A 73 4.13 -3.45 -6.56
C HIS A 73 4.43 -4.04 -7.95
N GLN A 74 4.40 -3.22 -9.00
CA GLN A 74 4.52 -3.66 -10.40
C GLN A 74 3.49 -4.74 -10.80
N GLY A 75 2.27 -4.62 -10.28
CA GLY A 75 1.23 -5.63 -10.42
C GLY A 75 0.60 -5.97 -9.07
N ASN A 76 -0.31 -6.95 -9.05
CA ASN A 76 -1.00 -7.39 -7.84
C ASN A 76 -0.75 -8.86 -7.55
N GLU A 77 -0.74 -9.19 -6.27
CA GLU A 77 -0.62 -10.54 -5.74
C GLU A 77 -1.52 -10.67 -4.50
N HIS A 78 -2.09 -11.85 -4.26
CA HIS A 78 -2.87 -12.09 -3.05
C HIS A 78 -1.99 -11.95 -1.81
N PHE A 79 -2.51 -11.27 -0.79
CA PHE A 79 -1.82 -11.05 0.47
C PHE A 79 -2.80 -10.71 1.58
N GLY A 80 -2.61 -11.29 2.77
CA GLY A 80 -3.38 -10.95 3.95
C GLY A 80 -4.87 -11.30 3.84
N ARG A 81 -5.72 -10.45 4.42
CA ARG A 81 -7.17 -10.63 4.47
C ARG A 81 -7.89 -9.31 4.26
N SER A 82 -9.18 -9.38 3.92
CA SER A 82 -9.97 -8.18 3.72
C SER A 82 -10.19 -7.39 5.02
N TRP A 83 -10.15 -6.06 4.93
CA TRP A 83 -10.53 -5.14 6.00
C TRP A 83 -12.05 -4.90 6.03
N GLN A 84 -12.50 -4.30 7.12
CA GLN A 84 -13.86 -3.80 7.32
C GLN A 84 -13.84 -2.38 7.86
N SER A 85 -15.01 -1.73 7.86
CA SER A 85 -15.17 -0.42 8.50
C SER A 85 -14.85 -0.53 9.99
N GLY A 86 -14.01 0.38 10.50
CA GLY A 86 -13.50 0.40 11.87
C GLY A 86 -12.18 -0.33 12.07
N ASP A 87 -11.66 -1.06 11.06
CA ASP A 87 -10.35 -1.70 11.17
C ASP A 87 -9.22 -0.67 11.10
N VAL A 88 -8.12 -0.99 11.80
CA VAL A 88 -6.87 -0.22 11.77
C VAL A 88 -5.79 -1.02 11.05
N VAL A 89 -5.28 -0.48 9.95
CA VAL A 89 -4.16 -1.03 9.19
C VAL A 89 -2.86 -0.41 9.69
N GLY A 90 -1.93 -1.23 10.18
CA GLY A 90 -0.59 -0.80 10.50
C GLY A 90 0.36 -1.04 9.33
N CYS A 91 1.17 -0.04 8.96
CA CYS A 91 2.14 -0.12 7.88
C CYS A 91 3.55 0.02 8.44
N MET A 92 4.34 -1.04 8.38
CA MET A 92 5.71 -1.10 8.92
C MET A 92 6.73 -1.11 7.79
N VAL A 93 7.82 -0.37 7.96
CA VAL A 93 9.02 -0.48 7.13
C VAL A 93 10.26 -0.52 8.00
N ASP A 94 11.13 -1.50 7.74
CA ASP A 94 12.49 -1.54 8.24
C ASP A 94 13.43 -1.20 7.08
N MET A 95 13.94 0.03 7.07
CA MET A 95 14.85 0.50 6.02
C MET A 95 16.23 -0.15 6.11
N ASN A 96 16.61 -0.64 7.30
CA ASN A 96 17.89 -1.28 7.51
C ASN A 96 17.88 -2.70 6.95
N GLU A 97 16.81 -3.46 7.25
CA GLU A 97 16.61 -4.82 6.76
C GLU A 97 15.93 -4.89 5.39
N ARG A 98 15.50 -3.75 4.85
CA ARG A 98 14.79 -3.63 3.56
C ARG A 98 13.55 -4.51 3.52
N THR A 99 12.75 -4.49 4.59
CA THR A 99 11.51 -5.25 4.70
C THR A 99 10.31 -4.36 5.01
N MET A 100 9.15 -4.76 4.51
CA MET A 100 7.87 -4.15 4.83
C MET A 100 6.88 -5.22 5.28
N MET A 101 6.07 -4.87 6.27
CA MET A 101 5.04 -5.74 6.85
C MET A 101 3.77 -4.91 7.05
N PHE A 102 2.63 -5.59 7.10
CA PHE A 102 1.35 -4.98 7.42
C PHE A 102 0.71 -5.69 8.60
N THR A 103 -0.02 -4.94 9.42
CA THR A 103 -0.92 -5.49 10.43
C THR A 103 -2.35 -5.04 10.18
N LEU A 104 -3.31 -5.83 10.66
CA LEU A 104 -4.71 -5.44 10.74
C LEU A 104 -5.20 -5.70 12.17
N ASN A 105 -5.53 -4.62 12.89
CA ASN A 105 -5.90 -4.65 14.30
C ASN A 105 -4.84 -5.30 15.20
N GLY A 106 -3.56 -5.04 14.92
CA GLY A 106 -2.42 -5.58 15.66
C GLY A 106 -2.01 -7.01 15.28
N GLU A 107 -2.77 -7.71 14.43
CA GLU A 107 -2.39 -9.01 13.89
C GLU A 107 -1.58 -8.85 12.60
N VAL A 108 -0.44 -9.52 12.50
CA VAL A 108 0.41 -9.50 11.31
C VAL A 108 -0.30 -10.20 10.14
N LEU A 109 -0.32 -9.56 8.99
CA LEU A 109 -0.84 -10.14 7.76
C LEU A 109 0.21 -11.04 7.10
N LEU A 110 -0.23 -12.21 6.62
CA LEU A 110 0.62 -13.21 6.02
C LEU A 110 0.32 -13.36 4.52
N ASP A 111 1.31 -13.77 3.74
CA ASP A 111 1.09 -14.27 2.38
C ASP A 111 0.63 -15.74 2.36
N ASP A 112 0.38 -16.27 1.16
CA ASP A 112 -0.06 -17.66 0.94
C ASP A 112 0.95 -18.72 1.44
N SER A 113 2.21 -18.34 1.64
CA SER A 113 3.24 -19.20 2.20
C SER A 113 3.32 -19.14 3.73
N GLY A 114 2.56 -18.23 4.36
CA GLY A 114 2.62 -17.94 5.79
C GLY A 114 3.74 -16.98 6.19
N SER A 115 4.35 -16.27 5.23
CA SER A 115 5.39 -15.28 5.51
C SER A 115 4.78 -13.94 5.93
N GLU A 116 5.38 -13.32 6.95
CA GLU A 116 5.03 -11.98 7.45
C GLU A 116 5.51 -10.84 6.53
N LEU A 117 6.49 -11.13 5.67
CA LEU A 117 7.13 -10.13 4.81
C LEU A 117 6.28 -9.84 3.58
N ALA A 118 5.64 -8.67 3.56
CA ALA A 118 4.83 -8.21 2.44
C ALA A 118 5.70 -7.76 1.26
N PHE A 119 6.82 -7.08 1.53
CA PHE A 119 7.81 -6.72 0.53
C PHE A 119 9.21 -6.84 1.14
N LYS A 120 10.21 -7.18 0.33
CA LYS A 120 11.60 -7.33 0.77
C LYS A 120 12.59 -6.95 -0.32
N ASP A 121 13.85 -6.80 0.06
CA ASP A 121 14.99 -6.60 -0.83
C ASP A 121 14.87 -5.35 -1.73
N PHE A 122 14.08 -4.34 -1.31
CA PHE A 122 13.93 -3.10 -2.07
C PHE A 122 15.18 -2.21 -1.97
N GLU A 123 15.41 -1.41 -3.01
CA GLU A 123 16.55 -0.49 -3.04
C GLU A 123 16.33 0.71 -2.12
N VAL A 124 17.35 1.06 -1.35
CA VAL A 124 17.44 2.29 -0.58
C VAL A 124 18.61 3.08 -1.15
N TRP A 125 18.34 4.29 -1.66
CA TRP A 125 19.39 5.18 -2.13
C TRP A 125 20.02 5.89 -0.93
N GLU A 126 21.35 5.85 -0.84
CA GLU A 126 22.12 6.59 0.17
C GLU A 126 22.07 8.10 -0.06
#